data_AF-A0A7Y3HV41-F1
#
_entry.id   AF-A0A7Y3HV41-F1
#
_cell.length_a   1.000
_cell.length_b   1.000
_cell.length_c   1.000
_cell.angle_alpha   90.00
_cell.angle_beta   90.00
_cell.angle_gamma   90.00
#
_symmetry.space_group_name_H-M   'P 1'
#
loop_
_entity.id
_entity.type
_entity.pdbx_description
1 polymer ?
#
loop_
_entity_poly.entity_id
_entity_poly.type
_entity_poly.pdbx_seq_one_letter_code
_entity_poly.pdbx_strand_id
1 'polypeptide(L)'
;YIATFSKIAHYEMKAYGIPASITLAQGLLESGLGKGDLTRRTNNHFGIKCHKGWQGDYDFHDDDEKGECFRKYNHPMYSYRDHSEFLSSRARYAFLFNYKANDYKRWAKGLRQAGYATDKKYPQKLIYLIEKHRLYRFDKGVKLNSAIASAEPKKYVSKVHVVRKGDTLYSISRRYFISVDEIKRINKMNSNNLAIGQELTVKTAQSKK
;
A
#
# COMPACT_ATOMS: atom_id res chain seq x y z
N TYR A 1 -9.87 7.48 10.94
CA TYR A 1 -8.72 7.22 10.03
C TYR A 1 -7.77 6.15 10.57
N ILE A 2 -7.00 6.39 11.64
CA ILE A 2 -5.95 5.45 12.10
C ILE A 2 -6.53 4.07 12.44
N ALA A 3 -7.64 4.00 13.18
CA ALA A 3 -8.30 2.73 13.49
C ALA A 3 -8.66 1.95 12.22
N THR A 4 -9.18 2.65 11.20
CA THR A 4 -9.56 2.10 9.90
C THR A 4 -8.37 1.53 9.13
N PHE A 5 -7.27 2.28 9.04
CA PHE A 5 -6.19 1.99 8.09
C PHE A 5 -4.92 1.39 8.72
N SER A 6 -4.78 1.42 10.04
CA SER A 6 -3.59 0.88 10.74
C SER A 6 -3.32 -0.58 10.41
N LYS A 7 -4.39 -1.39 10.34
CA LYS A 7 -4.27 -2.79 9.94
C LYS A 7 -3.64 -2.87 8.55
N ILE A 8 -4.21 -2.17 7.57
CA ILE A 8 -3.76 -2.18 6.17
C ILE A 8 -2.30 -1.73 6.06
N ALA A 9 -1.94 -0.61 6.70
CA ALA A 9 -0.56 -0.12 6.71
C ALA A 9 0.43 -1.14 7.30
N HIS A 10 0.06 -1.85 8.37
CA HIS A 10 0.91 -2.91 8.92
C HIS A 10 1.14 -4.05 7.91
N TYR A 11 0.11 -4.45 7.18
CA TYR A 11 0.29 -5.51 6.18
C TYR A 11 1.09 -5.05 4.97
N GLU A 12 0.92 -3.80 4.53
CA GLU A 12 1.78 -3.20 3.50
C GLU A 12 3.24 -3.15 3.96
N MET A 13 3.48 -2.81 5.23
CA MET A 13 4.82 -2.91 5.83
C MET A 13 5.40 -4.32 5.77
N LYS A 14 4.60 -5.36 6.08
CA LYS A 14 5.06 -6.76 5.98
C LYS A 14 5.36 -7.18 4.54
N ALA A 15 4.60 -6.67 3.58
CA ALA A 15 4.72 -7.07 2.17
C ALA A 15 5.84 -6.31 1.44
N TYR A 16 6.02 -5.03 1.71
CA TYR A 16 6.94 -4.16 0.96
C TYR A 16 8.07 -3.57 1.80
N GLY A 17 8.02 -3.65 3.13
CA GLY A 17 9.09 -3.15 4.01
C GLY A 17 9.04 -1.66 4.32
N ILE A 18 7.97 -0.95 3.94
CA ILE A 18 7.76 0.46 4.28
C ILE A 18 7.20 0.55 5.70
N PRO A 19 7.77 1.34 6.64
CA PRO A 19 7.24 1.44 7.99
C PRO A 19 5.75 1.79 7.99
N ALA A 20 4.95 1.05 8.76
CA ALA A 20 3.51 1.27 8.84
C ALA A 20 3.19 2.70 9.34
N SER A 21 4.04 3.23 10.23
CA SER A 21 3.97 4.60 10.72
C SER A 21 4.12 5.64 9.60
N ILE A 22 5.03 5.40 8.66
CA ILE A 22 5.25 6.25 7.47
C ILE A 22 4.01 6.22 6.58
N THR A 23 3.54 5.03 6.19
CA THR A 23 2.34 4.89 5.36
C THR A 23 1.12 5.55 6.00
N LEU A 24 0.94 5.40 7.32
CA LEU A 24 -0.17 6.05 8.03
C LEU A 24 -0.02 7.56 8.10
N ALA A 25 1.18 8.07 8.36
CA ALA A 25 1.42 9.51 8.44
C ALA A 25 1.23 10.20 7.10
N GLN A 26 1.73 9.60 6.01
CA GLN A 26 1.48 10.07 4.65
C GLN A 26 -0.02 10.04 4.36
N GLY A 27 -0.68 8.91 4.58
CA GLY A 27 -2.13 8.82 4.38
C GLY A 27 -2.91 9.88 5.18
N LEU A 28 -2.56 10.13 6.44
CA LEU A 28 -3.19 11.18 7.26
C LEU A 28 -2.99 12.58 6.66
N LEU A 29 -1.76 12.88 6.22
CA LEU A 29 -1.38 14.18 5.68
C LEU A 29 -2.04 14.42 4.32
N GLU A 30 -1.80 13.53 3.36
CA GLU A 30 -2.22 13.69 1.96
C GLU A 30 -3.74 13.63 1.78
N SER A 31 -4.42 12.81 2.59
CA SER A 31 -5.89 12.68 2.48
C SER A 31 -6.68 13.65 3.36
N GLY A 32 -6.01 14.56 4.09
CA GLY A 32 -6.68 15.40 5.08
C GLY A 32 -7.48 14.58 6.10
N LEU A 33 -6.87 13.53 6.67
CA LEU A 33 -7.52 12.57 7.56
C LEU A 33 -8.68 11.77 6.91
N GLY A 34 -8.60 11.54 5.60
CA GLY A 34 -9.63 10.88 4.79
C GLY A 34 -10.77 11.80 4.38
N LYS A 35 -10.65 13.10 4.65
CA LYS A 35 -11.68 14.10 4.37
C LYS A 35 -11.34 14.98 3.16
N GLY A 36 -10.22 14.79 2.47
CA GLY A 36 -9.92 15.53 1.23
C GLY A 36 -10.89 15.19 0.11
N ASP A 37 -11.22 16.16 -0.75
CA ASP A 37 -12.20 15.98 -1.82
C ASP A 37 -11.79 14.90 -2.82
N LEU A 38 -10.53 14.92 -3.27
CA LEU A 38 -9.94 13.86 -4.07
C LEU A 38 -10.13 12.49 -3.40
N THR A 39 -9.77 12.36 -2.11
CA THR A 39 -9.90 11.10 -1.38
C THR A 39 -11.35 10.61 -1.31
N ARG A 40 -12.32 11.48 -0.98
CA ARG A 40 -13.73 11.06 -0.87
C ARG A 40 -14.32 10.62 -2.21
N ARG A 41 -13.91 11.25 -3.32
CA ARG A 41 -14.38 10.93 -4.67
C ARG A 41 -13.73 9.70 -5.28
N THR A 42 -12.44 9.51 -5.00
CA THR A 42 -11.60 8.57 -5.76
C THR A 42 -10.97 7.47 -4.93
N ASN A 43 -11.13 7.51 -3.60
CA ASN A 43 -10.38 6.67 -2.67
C ASN A 43 -8.85 6.79 -2.85
N ASN A 44 -8.34 7.87 -3.44
CA ASN A 44 -6.91 8.14 -3.54
C ASN A 44 -6.44 8.84 -2.25
N HIS A 45 -5.87 8.07 -1.34
CA HIS A 45 -5.41 8.59 -0.04
C HIS A 45 -4.01 9.22 -0.07
N PHE A 46 -3.28 9.11 -1.18
CA PHE A 46 -1.86 9.48 -1.27
C PHE A 46 -1.57 10.46 -2.42
N GLY A 47 -2.62 10.99 -3.08
CA GLY A 47 -2.46 11.92 -4.20
C GLY A 47 -1.69 11.34 -5.39
N ILE A 48 -1.79 10.03 -5.66
CA ILE A 48 -1.00 9.40 -6.72
C ILE A 48 -1.53 9.85 -8.09
N LYS A 49 -0.69 10.55 -8.85
CA LYS A 49 -0.97 11.04 -10.21
C LYS A 49 -0.98 9.90 -11.24
N CYS A 50 -1.65 10.13 -12.37
CA CYS A 50 -1.64 9.23 -13.53
C CYS A 50 -0.28 9.33 -14.25
N HIS A 51 0.71 8.59 -13.76
CA HIS A 51 1.98 8.44 -14.47
C HIS A 51 1.81 7.67 -15.79
N LYS A 52 2.80 7.79 -16.69
CA LYS A 52 2.83 7.04 -17.96
C LYS A 52 2.58 5.55 -17.71
N GLY A 53 1.61 4.98 -18.45
CA GLY A 53 1.23 3.57 -18.35
C GLY A 53 0.14 3.23 -17.33
N TRP A 54 -0.46 4.22 -16.64
CA TRP A 54 -1.67 3.97 -15.85
C TRP A 54 -2.83 3.57 -16.77
N GLN A 55 -3.41 2.39 -16.53
CA GLN A 55 -4.54 1.85 -17.29
C GLN A 55 -5.83 1.73 -16.47
N GLY A 56 -5.79 2.11 -15.18
CA GLY A 56 -6.95 2.06 -14.31
C GLY A 56 -7.81 3.32 -14.41
N ASP A 57 -8.88 3.35 -13.62
CA ASP A 57 -9.76 4.52 -13.53
C ASP A 57 -8.98 5.75 -13.04
N TYR A 58 -9.46 6.93 -13.42
CA TYR A 58 -8.89 8.20 -13.01
C TYR A 58 -9.97 9.25 -12.76
N ASP A 59 -9.54 10.36 -12.17
CA ASP A 59 -10.34 11.57 -12.01
C ASP A 59 -9.42 12.79 -12.20
N PHE A 60 -9.99 13.90 -12.65
CA PHE A 60 -9.26 15.17 -12.75
C PHE A 60 -9.49 15.99 -11.49
N HIS A 61 -8.41 16.54 -10.95
CA HIS A 61 -8.45 17.43 -9.80
C HIS A 61 -7.39 18.52 -9.98
N ASP A 62 -7.74 19.75 -9.63
CA ASP A 62 -6.79 20.85 -9.63
C ASP A 62 -6.02 20.80 -8.29
N ASP A 63 -4.72 20.55 -8.32
CA ASP A 63 -3.85 20.49 -7.13
C ASP A 63 -2.65 21.42 -7.29
N ASP A 64 -1.64 21.03 -8.07
CA ASP A 64 -0.50 21.90 -8.42
C ASP A 64 -0.76 22.66 -9.73
N GLU A 65 -1.40 22.00 -10.70
CA GLU A 65 -1.79 22.54 -11.99
C GLU A 65 -3.28 22.28 -12.27
N LYS A 66 -3.87 23.00 -13.22
CA LYS A 66 -5.24 22.72 -13.65
C LYS A 66 -5.31 21.43 -14.45
N GLY A 67 -6.30 20.59 -14.15
CA GLY A 67 -6.59 19.37 -14.90
C GLY A 67 -5.60 18.24 -14.66
N GLU A 68 -4.97 18.18 -13.49
CA GLU A 68 -4.08 17.07 -13.18
C GLU A 68 -4.86 15.75 -13.03
N CYS A 69 -4.33 14.70 -13.66
CA CYS A 69 -4.92 13.37 -13.60
C CYS A 69 -4.46 12.65 -12.34
N PHE A 70 -5.42 12.18 -11.54
CA PHE A 70 -5.19 11.36 -10.37
C PHE A 70 -5.81 9.99 -10.54
N ARG A 71 -5.11 8.97 -10.06
CA ARG A 71 -5.60 7.59 -10.07
C ARG A 71 -6.85 7.49 -9.20
N LYS A 72 -7.85 6.73 -9.67
CA LYS A 72 -9.09 6.45 -8.96
C LYS A 72 -9.16 4.97 -8.61
N TYR A 73 -9.67 4.71 -7.42
CA TYR A 73 -9.79 3.37 -6.87
C TYR A 73 -11.22 3.12 -6.40
N ASN A 74 -11.68 1.90 -6.57
CA ASN A 74 -12.98 1.45 -6.04
C ASN A 74 -12.96 1.19 -4.52
N HIS A 75 -11.77 1.15 -3.89
CA HIS A 75 -11.62 1.01 -2.45
C HIS A 75 -10.29 1.63 -1.98
N PRO A 76 -10.23 2.30 -0.80
CA PRO A 76 -9.01 2.88 -0.23
C PRO A 76 -7.80 1.94 -0.18
N MET A 77 -8.06 0.65 0.02
CA MET A 77 -7.01 -0.37 0.11
C MET A 77 -6.15 -0.47 -1.15
N TYR A 78 -6.71 -0.18 -2.33
CA TYR A 78 -5.94 -0.17 -3.57
C TYR A 78 -5.00 1.04 -3.65
N SER A 79 -5.38 2.20 -3.11
CA SER A 79 -4.44 3.33 -3.02
C SER A 79 -3.29 3.05 -2.06
N TYR A 80 -3.53 2.29 -0.98
CA TYR A 80 -2.47 1.83 -0.06
C TYR A 80 -1.51 0.84 -0.72
N ARG A 81 -2.03 -0.10 -1.52
CA ARG A 81 -1.22 -1.02 -2.31
C ARG A 81 -0.39 -0.30 -3.36
N ASP A 82 -1.03 0.56 -4.14
CA ASP A 82 -0.36 1.31 -5.20
C ASP A 82 0.69 2.27 -4.63
N HIS A 83 0.45 2.89 -3.47
CA HIS A 83 1.46 3.67 -2.77
C HIS A 83 2.68 2.81 -2.38
N SER A 84 2.46 1.61 -1.88
CA SER A 84 3.55 0.69 -1.54
C SER A 84 4.36 0.29 -2.77
N GLU A 85 3.68 -0.08 -3.85
CA GLU A 85 4.31 -0.45 -5.12
C GLU A 85 5.06 0.73 -5.74
N PHE A 86 4.50 1.93 -5.68
CA PHE A 86 5.15 3.17 -6.11
C PHE A 86 6.48 3.39 -5.40
N LEU A 87 6.53 3.20 -4.07
CA LEU A 87 7.75 3.38 -3.29
C LEU A 87 8.73 2.22 -3.50
N SER A 88 8.26 0.98 -3.63
CA SER A 88 9.15 -0.18 -3.76
C SER A 88 9.71 -0.40 -5.16
N SER A 89 9.00 0.02 -6.21
CA SER A 89 9.37 -0.28 -7.60
C SER A 89 10.29 0.77 -8.24
N ARG A 90 10.39 1.97 -7.66
CA ARG A 90 11.14 3.08 -8.27
C ARG A 90 12.54 3.20 -7.67
N ALA A 91 13.55 3.14 -8.54
CA ALA A 91 14.96 3.19 -8.16
C ALA A 91 15.31 4.35 -7.21
N ARG A 92 14.71 5.53 -7.41
CA ARG A 92 14.92 6.71 -6.54
C ARG A 92 14.59 6.49 -5.06
N TYR A 93 13.73 5.52 -4.73
CA TYR A 93 13.37 5.19 -3.35
C TYR A 93 14.09 3.93 -2.81
N ALA A 94 14.81 3.19 -3.66
CA ALA A 94 15.41 1.91 -3.30
C ALA A 94 16.32 2.00 -2.05
N PHE A 95 17.04 3.11 -1.88
CA PHE A 95 17.94 3.31 -0.74
C PHE A 95 17.19 3.40 0.62
N LEU A 96 15.90 3.72 0.63
CA LEU A 96 15.09 3.78 1.86
C LEU A 96 14.94 2.40 2.50
N PHE A 97 14.92 1.35 1.68
CA PHE A 97 14.76 -0.02 2.12
C PHE A 97 16.03 -0.59 2.79
N ASN A 98 17.15 0.14 2.74
CA ASN A 98 18.36 -0.17 3.52
C ASN A 98 18.27 0.37 4.97
N TYR A 99 17.26 1.17 5.29
CA TYR A 99 17.04 1.66 6.64
C TYR A 99 16.30 0.63 7.48
N LYS A 100 16.48 0.69 8.80
CA LYS A 100 15.70 -0.15 9.71
C LYS A 100 14.21 0.15 9.53
N ALA A 101 13.39 -0.89 9.49
CA ALA A 101 11.95 -0.79 9.26
C ALA A 101 11.20 -0.03 10.38
N ASN A 102 11.85 0.28 11.50
CA ASN A 102 11.31 1.10 12.58
C ASN A 102 11.95 2.51 12.68
N ASP A 103 12.88 2.86 11.79
CA ASP A 103 13.53 4.18 11.75
C ASP A 103 12.74 5.15 10.87
N TYR A 104 11.52 5.46 11.32
CA TYR A 104 10.62 6.37 10.60
C TYR A 104 11.21 7.78 10.45
N LYS A 105 12.11 8.22 11.34
CA LYS A 105 12.75 9.54 11.25
C LYS A 105 13.67 9.60 10.02
N ARG A 106 14.47 8.55 9.80
CA ARG A 106 15.35 8.45 8.64
C ARG A 106 14.54 8.23 7.35
N TRP A 107 13.48 7.44 7.40
CA TRP A 107 12.53 7.30 6.29
C TRP A 107 11.89 8.63 5.88
N ALA A 108 11.38 9.43 6.83
CA ALA A 108 10.75 10.72 6.53
C ALA A 108 11.71 11.70 5.83
N LYS A 109 12.96 11.77 6.30
CA LYS A 109 14.02 12.57 5.65
C LYS A 109 14.38 12.03 4.27
N GLY A 110 14.52 10.71 4.17
CA GLY A 110 14.86 10.02 2.94
C GLY A 110 13.79 10.16 1.86
N LEU A 111 12.49 10.12 2.22
CA LEU A 111 11.40 10.35 1.27
C LEU A 111 11.50 11.73 0.61
N ARG A 112 11.78 12.78 1.39
CA ARG A 112 12.04 14.11 0.84
C ARG A 112 13.31 14.14 -0.02
N GLN A 113 14.41 13.54 0.45
CA GLN A 113 15.66 13.47 -0.31
C GLN A 113 15.48 12.76 -1.66
N ALA A 114 14.69 11.69 -1.67
CA ALA A 114 14.30 10.97 -2.85
C ALA A 114 13.32 11.76 -3.73
N GLY A 115 12.80 12.90 -3.27
CA GLY A 115 11.93 13.85 -3.97
C GLY A 115 10.43 13.49 -3.95
N TYR A 116 9.95 12.77 -2.93
CA TYR A 116 8.52 12.49 -2.77
C TYR A 116 7.70 13.79 -2.63
N ALA A 117 8.26 14.78 -1.92
CA ALA A 117 7.65 16.10 -1.73
C ALA A 117 8.71 17.20 -1.86
N THR A 118 8.31 18.35 -2.40
CA THR A 118 9.16 19.55 -2.53
C THR A 118 9.28 20.33 -1.22
N ASP A 119 8.25 20.26 -0.37
CA ASP A 119 8.19 20.96 0.92
C ASP A 119 9.36 20.58 1.85
N LYS A 120 10.14 21.60 2.25
CA LYS A 120 11.27 21.45 3.19
C LYS A 120 10.84 20.95 4.57
N LYS A 121 9.60 21.22 4.98
CA LYS A 121 9.03 20.81 6.27
C LYS A 121 8.34 19.44 6.22
N TYR A 122 8.28 18.80 5.06
CA TYR A 122 7.60 17.51 4.89
C TYR A 122 8.08 16.42 5.87
N PRO A 123 9.41 16.21 6.08
CA PRO A 123 9.87 15.25 7.08
C PRO A 123 9.37 15.54 8.49
N GLN A 124 9.37 16.81 8.90
CA GLN A 124 8.94 17.25 10.22
C GLN A 124 7.44 17.07 10.40
N LYS A 125 6.63 17.32 9.36
CA LYS A 125 5.18 17.05 9.36
C LYS A 125 4.91 15.56 9.59
N LEU A 126 5.60 14.67 8.86
CA LEU A 126 5.46 13.23 9.05
C LEU A 126 5.88 12.79 10.46
N ILE A 127 7.06 13.22 10.92
CA ILE A 127 7.56 12.88 12.26
C ILE A 127 6.58 13.36 13.34
N TYR A 128 6.08 14.58 13.22
CA TYR A 128 5.07 15.13 14.12
C TYR A 128 3.81 14.26 14.17
N LEU A 129 3.25 13.88 13.02
CA LEU A 129 2.06 13.01 12.97
C LEU A 129 2.34 11.63 13.58
N ILE A 130 3.51 11.05 13.30
CA ILE A 130 3.92 9.75 13.85
C ILE A 130 4.02 9.81 15.37
N GLU A 131 4.66 10.83 15.91
CA GLU A 131 4.85 10.98 17.35
C GLU A 131 3.53 11.33 18.05
N LYS A 132 2.79 12.33 17.54
CA LYS A 132 1.49 12.77 18.07
C LYS A 132 0.48 11.64 18.18
N HIS A 133 0.39 10.80 17.16
CA HIS A 133 -0.57 9.69 17.12
C HIS A 133 0.04 8.35 17.52
N ARG A 134 1.31 8.35 17.98
CA ARG A 134 2.06 7.17 18.40
C ARG A 134 2.04 6.06 17.34
N LEU A 135 2.15 6.43 16.06
CA LEU A 135 2.04 5.53 14.91
C LEU A 135 3.19 4.53 14.86
N TYR A 136 4.34 4.86 15.44
CA TYR A 136 5.50 3.97 15.60
C TYR A 136 5.17 2.65 16.30
N ARG A 137 4.05 2.57 17.04
CA ARG A 137 3.59 1.32 17.65
C ARG A 137 3.22 0.25 16.61
N PHE A 138 2.86 0.68 15.39
CA PHE A 138 2.51 -0.20 14.28
C PHE A 138 3.73 -0.72 13.51
N ASP A 139 4.93 -0.19 13.78
CA ASP A 139 6.17 -0.68 13.17
C ASP A 139 6.72 -1.93 13.89
N LYS A 140 6.16 -2.27 15.05
CA LYS A 140 6.60 -3.41 15.86
C LYS A 140 6.11 -4.73 15.25
N GLY A 141 6.91 -5.78 15.40
CA GLY A 141 6.51 -7.15 15.01
C GLY A 141 6.81 -7.52 13.56
N VAL A 142 7.50 -6.66 12.80
CA VAL A 142 8.12 -7.06 11.53
C VAL A 142 9.58 -7.41 11.82
N LYS A 143 9.85 -8.69 12.07
CA LYS A 143 11.17 -9.23 11.72
C LYS A 143 11.22 -9.12 10.20
N LEU A 144 11.80 -8.04 9.69
CA LEU A 144 12.09 -7.92 8.27
C LEU A 144 13.05 -9.07 8.02
N ASN A 145 12.53 -10.19 7.50
CA ASN A 145 13.35 -11.36 7.30
C ASN A 145 14.44 -10.95 6.32
N SER A 146 15.67 -10.83 6.81
CA SER A 146 16.90 -10.86 6.01
C SER A 146 16.99 -12.12 5.14
N ALA A 147 16.03 -13.04 5.26
CA ALA A 147 15.83 -14.25 4.45
C ALA A 147 15.25 -14.01 3.04
N ILE A 148 15.37 -12.82 2.46
CA ILE A 148 15.33 -12.73 0.97
C ILE A 148 16.67 -13.26 0.40
N ALA A 149 17.72 -13.34 1.21
CA ALA A 149 19.02 -13.88 0.79
C ALA A 149 19.21 -15.39 1.06
N SER A 150 18.26 -16.12 1.67
CA SER A 150 18.50 -17.54 2.06
C SER A 150 17.24 -18.40 2.31
N ALA A 151 16.10 -18.11 1.69
CA ALA A 151 14.93 -18.98 1.85
C ALA A 151 14.92 -20.12 0.81
N GLU A 152 14.95 -21.37 1.28
CA GLU A 152 14.52 -22.54 0.49
C GLU A 152 13.16 -22.28 -0.20
N PRO A 153 12.90 -22.89 -1.38
CA PRO A 153 11.66 -22.68 -2.10
C PRO A 153 10.46 -23.07 -1.23
N LYS A 154 9.67 -22.08 -0.82
CA LYS A 154 8.40 -22.32 -0.12
C LYS A 154 7.50 -23.15 -1.03
N LYS A 155 7.03 -24.32 -0.57
CA LYS A 155 6.00 -25.08 -1.27
C LYS A 155 4.68 -24.33 -1.21
N TYR A 156 4.14 -24.00 -2.38
CA TYR A 156 2.84 -23.34 -2.52
C TYR A 156 1.79 -24.37 -2.94
N VAL A 157 0.61 -24.30 -2.34
CA VAL A 157 -0.55 -25.12 -2.71
C VAL A 157 -1.63 -24.24 -3.32
N SER A 158 -2.31 -24.77 -4.33
CA SER A 158 -3.50 -24.15 -4.91
C SER A 158 -4.71 -24.42 -4.02
N LYS A 159 -5.50 -23.38 -3.74
CA LYS A 159 -6.77 -23.45 -3.01
C LYS A 159 -7.83 -22.68 -3.76
N VAL A 160 -9.08 -23.12 -3.67
CA VAL A 160 -10.23 -22.38 -4.19
C VAL A 160 -10.82 -21.51 -3.06
N HIS A 161 -11.03 -20.23 -3.35
CA HIS A 161 -11.74 -19.29 -2.52
C HIS A 161 -13.07 -18.93 -3.18
N VAL A 162 -14.19 -19.18 -2.49
CA VAL A 162 -15.51 -18.75 -2.94
C VAL A 162 -15.77 -17.34 -2.40
N VAL A 163 -15.92 -16.37 -3.31
CA VAL A 163 -16.15 -14.96 -3.00
C VAL A 163 -17.42 -14.81 -2.16
N ARG A 164 -17.31 -14.13 -1.03
CA ARG A 164 -18.45 -13.80 -0.15
C ARG A 164 -18.76 -12.32 -0.20
N LYS A 165 -19.95 -11.96 0.32
CA LYS A 165 -20.33 -10.56 0.49
C LYS A 165 -19.25 -9.82 1.30
N GLY A 166 -18.70 -8.75 0.72
CA GLY A 166 -17.64 -7.94 1.32
C GLY A 166 -16.20 -8.38 0.96
N ASP A 167 -16.02 -9.46 0.21
CA ASP A 167 -14.70 -9.79 -0.34
C ASP A 167 -14.30 -8.82 -1.46
N THR A 168 -13.01 -8.51 -1.49
CA THR A 168 -12.34 -7.78 -2.56
C THR A 168 -11.11 -8.60 -2.95
N LEU A 169 -10.59 -8.42 -4.17
CA LEU A 169 -9.36 -9.13 -4.56
C LEU A 169 -8.23 -8.88 -3.55
N TYR A 170 -8.19 -7.69 -2.94
CA TYR A 170 -7.24 -7.40 -1.89
C TYR A 170 -7.53 -8.14 -0.57
N SER A 171 -8.78 -8.19 -0.08
CA SER A 171 -9.08 -8.95 1.16
C SER A 171 -8.68 -10.43 1.01
N ILE A 172 -8.82 -10.95 -0.20
CA ILE A 172 -8.40 -12.30 -0.60
C ILE A 172 -6.87 -12.39 -0.69
N SER A 173 -6.22 -11.44 -1.37
CA SER A 173 -4.74 -11.35 -1.48
C SER A 173 -4.08 -11.42 -0.10
N ARG A 174 -4.69 -10.74 0.87
CA ARG A 174 -4.28 -10.69 2.27
C ARG A 174 -4.55 -11.95 3.04
N ARG A 175 -5.66 -12.63 2.76
CA ARG A 175 -6.01 -13.90 3.39
C ARG A 175 -5.02 -14.99 3.01
N TYR A 176 -4.55 -14.98 1.76
CA TYR A 176 -3.73 -16.05 1.20
C TYR A 176 -2.25 -15.68 1.02
N PHE A 177 -1.85 -14.46 1.36
CA PHE A 177 -0.51 -13.92 1.17
C PHE A 177 -0.01 -14.03 -0.28
N ILE A 178 -0.89 -13.68 -1.21
CA ILE A 178 -0.67 -13.66 -2.66
C ILE A 178 -0.92 -12.21 -3.15
N SER A 179 -0.28 -11.75 -4.23
CA SER A 179 -0.58 -10.42 -4.77
C SER A 179 -1.93 -10.41 -5.50
N VAL A 180 -2.56 -9.23 -5.60
CA VAL A 180 -3.79 -9.07 -6.41
C VAL A 180 -3.52 -9.45 -7.86
N ASP A 181 -2.39 -9.02 -8.41
CA ASP A 181 -2.01 -9.36 -9.78
C ASP A 181 -1.82 -10.85 -9.98
N GLU A 182 -1.24 -11.56 -9.02
CA GLU A 182 -1.10 -13.01 -9.10
C GLU A 182 -2.46 -13.71 -9.00
N ILE A 183 -3.39 -13.22 -8.17
CA ILE A 183 -4.78 -13.71 -8.17
C ILE A 183 -5.41 -13.50 -9.55
N LYS A 184 -5.31 -12.28 -10.10
CA LYS A 184 -5.88 -11.96 -11.41
C LYS A 184 -5.30 -12.83 -12.51
N ARG A 185 -3.98 -12.97 -12.54
CA ARG A 185 -3.24 -13.76 -13.53
C ARG A 185 -3.64 -15.23 -13.50
N ILE A 186 -3.72 -15.84 -12.31
CA ILE A 186 -4.12 -17.25 -12.17
C ILE A 186 -5.59 -17.44 -12.58
N ASN A 187 -6.45 -16.47 -12.29
CA ASN A 187 -7.88 -16.55 -12.59
C ASN A 187 -8.27 -15.91 -13.94
N LYS A 188 -7.28 -15.53 -14.77
CA LYS A 188 -7.48 -14.88 -16.08
C LYS A 188 -8.41 -13.65 -16.00
N MET A 189 -8.31 -12.88 -14.92
CA MET A 189 -9.15 -11.71 -14.68
C MET A 189 -8.47 -10.43 -15.16
N ASN A 190 -9.20 -9.61 -15.91
CA ASN A 190 -8.71 -8.30 -16.36
C ASN A 190 -9.18 -7.17 -15.43
N SER A 191 -10.29 -7.35 -14.71
CA SER A 191 -10.85 -6.36 -13.79
C SER A 191 -10.69 -6.77 -12.31
N ASN A 192 -11.05 -5.86 -11.41
CA ASN A 192 -11.08 -6.11 -9.97
C ASN A 192 -12.48 -6.50 -9.45
N ASN A 193 -13.44 -6.67 -10.37
CA ASN A 193 -14.83 -6.95 -10.02
C ASN A 193 -14.98 -8.41 -9.60
N LEU A 194 -15.73 -8.62 -8.52
CA LEU A 194 -16.01 -9.94 -7.98
C LEU A 194 -17.52 -10.14 -7.87
N ALA A 195 -17.99 -11.29 -8.35
CA ALA A 195 -19.36 -11.74 -8.12
C ALA A 195 -19.42 -12.62 -6.86
N ILE A 196 -20.44 -12.45 -6.04
CA ILE A 196 -20.68 -13.35 -4.90
C ILE A 196 -20.87 -14.76 -5.44
N GLY A 197 -20.19 -15.74 -4.85
CA GLY A 197 -20.18 -17.12 -5.31
C GLY A 197 -19.11 -17.42 -6.38
N GLN A 198 -18.42 -16.41 -6.92
CA GLN A 198 -17.31 -16.63 -7.85
C GLN A 198 -16.20 -17.42 -7.17
N GLU A 199 -15.67 -18.42 -7.87
CA GLU A 199 -14.53 -19.19 -7.41
C GLU A 199 -13.22 -18.57 -7.91
N LEU A 200 -12.28 -18.38 -6.98
CA LEU A 200 -10.95 -17.88 -7.28
C LEU A 200 -9.90 -18.88 -6.83
N THR A 201 -9.05 -19.31 -7.75
CA THR A 201 -7.84 -20.06 -7.46
C THR A 201 -6.80 -19.12 -6.84
N VAL A 202 -6.29 -19.49 -5.67
CA VAL A 202 -5.24 -18.76 -4.95
C VAL A 202 -4.10 -19.72 -4.64
N LYS A 203 -2.85 -19.26 -4.82
CA LYS A 203 -1.67 -19.98 -4.33
C LYS A 203 -1.31 -19.44 -2.96
N THR A 204 -1.17 -20.33 -1.98
CA THR A 204 -0.77 -19.95 -0.62
C THR A 204 0.33 -20.86 -0.12
N ALA A 205 1.21 -20.34 0.73
CA ALA A 205 2.30 -21.13 1.28
C ALA A 205 1.71 -22.26 2.14
N GLN A 206 2.23 -23.48 1.98
CA GLN A 206 1.81 -24.63 2.78
C GLN A 206 2.15 -24.34 4.25
N SER A 207 1.13 -24.18 5.10
CA SER A 207 1.36 -24.04 6.55
C SER A 207 1.95 -25.36 7.05
N LYS A 208 3.12 -25.32 7.71
CA LYS A 208 3.52 -26.43 8.57
C LYS A 208 2.43 -26.57 9.64
N LYS A 209 1.86 -27.77 9.76
CA LYS A 209 1.00 -28.13 10.89
C LYS A 209 1.83 -28.15 12.16
#